data_AF-A0A730RR77-F1
#
_entry.id   AF-A0A730RR77-F1
#
_cell.length_a   1.000
_cell.length_b   1.000
_cell.length_c   1.000
_cell.angle_alpha   90.00
_cell.angle_beta   90.00
_cell.angle_gamma   90.00
#
_symmetry.space_group_name_H-M   'P 1'
#
loop_
_entity.id
_entity.type
_entity.pdbx_description
1 polymer ?
#
loop_
_entity_poly.entity_id
_entity_poly.type
_entity_poly.pdbx_seq_one_letter_code
_entity_poly.pdbx_strand_id
1 'polypeptide(L)'
;MSMSNTAEIYKFPAPVPTQQECRMADLENGYLRLANQIQDALCIVELSGREFRVLNAIIRLTYGWSKKSDRIANSLIADKTTLKVKHVSEAVLSLAYRNIIILRRIGQTRYIGINTNLDKWAYSKPHCSKCPVSFPDDEIATWIISVPETRDSYPRKGERASPKTGIVIPENRDSVLPHSAIPENGDSY
;
A
#
# COMPACT_ATOMS: atom_id res chain seq x y z
N MET A 1 9.10 68.23 -39.91
CA MET A 1 8.99 68.15 -38.45
C MET A 1 9.01 66.68 -38.07
N SER A 2 10.10 66.19 -37.47
CA SER A 2 10.24 64.78 -37.07
C SER A 2 9.55 64.58 -35.73
N MET A 3 8.49 63.76 -35.68
CA MET A 3 7.82 63.42 -34.43
C MET A 3 8.52 62.20 -33.81
N SER A 4 9.16 62.42 -32.67
CA SER A 4 9.77 61.40 -31.84
C SER A 4 8.69 60.60 -31.10
N ASN A 5 8.44 59.37 -31.53
CA ASN A 5 7.59 58.43 -30.79
C ASN A 5 8.21 58.14 -29.42
N THR A 6 7.55 58.60 -28.35
CA THR A 6 7.91 58.33 -26.96
C THR A 6 6.98 57.24 -26.43
N ALA A 7 7.39 55.99 -26.57
CA ALA A 7 6.73 54.85 -25.91
C ALA A 7 7.67 54.30 -24.84
N GLU A 8 7.28 54.41 -23.57
CA GLU A 8 8.03 53.82 -22.46
C GLU A 8 7.76 52.32 -22.39
N ILE A 9 8.80 51.51 -22.53
CA ILE A 9 8.72 50.06 -22.47
C ILE A 9 8.64 49.64 -20.99
N TYR A 10 7.44 49.26 -20.54
CA TYR A 10 7.26 48.71 -19.20
C TYR A 10 7.73 47.25 -19.16
N LYS A 11 8.88 46.99 -18.52
CA LYS A 11 9.37 45.62 -18.30
C LYS A 11 8.61 44.99 -17.14
N PHE A 12 7.68 44.10 -17.45
CA PHE A 12 7.06 43.25 -16.43
C PHE A 12 8.14 42.38 -15.76
N PRO A 13 8.19 42.31 -14.42
CA PRO A 13 9.09 41.40 -13.74
C PRO A 13 8.75 39.98 -14.18
N ALA A 14 9.76 39.26 -14.67
CA ALA A 14 9.61 37.86 -15.04
C ALA A 14 9.07 37.08 -13.82
N PRO A 15 8.18 36.09 -14.02
CA PRO A 15 7.75 35.21 -12.94
C PRO A 15 9.00 34.67 -12.26
N VAL A 16 9.16 34.97 -10.96
CA VAL A 16 10.25 34.41 -10.15
C VAL A 16 10.18 32.90 -10.34
N PRO A 17 11.28 32.21 -10.73
CA PRO A 17 11.27 30.77 -10.79
C PRO A 17 10.81 30.28 -9.42
N THR A 18 9.63 29.67 -9.35
CA THR A 18 9.16 29.01 -8.15
C THR A 18 10.28 28.05 -7.79
N GLN A 19 10.93 28.29 -6.65
CA GLN A 19 12.02 27.44 -6.18
C GLN A 19 11.52 26.01 -6.23
N GLN A 20 12.00 25.26 -7.20
CA GLN A 20 11.59 23.90 -7.44
C GLN A 20 12.24 23.12 -6.32
N GLU A 21 11.55 23.01 -5.19
CA GLU A 21 12.04 22.32 -4.01
C GLU A 21 12.55 20.95 -4.45
N CYS A 22 13.84 20.71 -4.24
CA CYS A 22 14.45 19.42 -4.51
C CYS A 22 13.88 18.44 -3.47
N ARG A 23 12.74 17.82 -3.79
CA ARG A 23 12.07 16.87 -2.91
C ARG A 23 12.85 15.57 -2.90
N MET A 24 13.78 15.46 -1.97
CA MET A 24 14.48 14.22 -1.67
C MET A 24 13.52 13.29 -0.94
N ALA A 25 13.54 12.00 -1.31
CA ALA A 25 12.77 10.99 -0.59
C ALA A 25 13.45 10.70 0.75
N ASP A 26 12.67 10.66 1.82
CA ASP A 26 13.15 10.40 3.19
C ASP A 26 12.30 9.28 3.80
N LEU A 27 12.94 8.36 4.52
CA LEU A 27 12.28 7.28 5.26
C LEU A 27 11.49 7.82 6.46
N GLU A 28 11.86 9.00 6.98
CA GLU A 28 11.11 9.69 8.04
C GLU A 28 9.70 10.12 7.57
N ASN A 29 9.50 10.28 6.26
CA ASN A 29 8.18 10.52 5.66
C ASN A 29 7.33 9.24 5.53
N GLY A 30 7.80 8.15 6.14
CA GLY A 30 7.14 6.86 6.20
C GLY A 30 7.58 5.90 5.10
N TYR A 31 7.35 4.63 5.35
CA TYR A 31 7.67 3.54 4.44
C TYR A 31 6.45 2.65 4.21
N LEU A 32 6.50 1.89 3.14
CA LEU A 32 5.47 0.91 2.81
C LEU A 32 5.86 -0.44 3.40
N ARG A 33 5.10 -0.92 4.38
CA ARG A 33 5.28 -2.29 4.90
C ARG A 33 4.60 -3.30 3.97
N LEU A 34 5.37 -3.84 3.03
CA LEU A 34 4.95 -4.88 2.08
C LEU A 34 5.76 -6.16 2.31
N ALA A 35 5.13 -7.33 2.15
CA ALA A 35 5.84 -8.60 2.24
C ALA A 35 6.83 -8.72 1.07
N ASN A 36 8.07 -9.12 1.36
CA ASN A 36 9.12 -9.25 0.35
C ASN A 36 8.70 -10.19 -0.79
N GLN A 37 7.98 -11.27 -0.48
CA GLN A 37 7.50 -12.22 -1.49
C GLN A 37 6.52 -11.57 -2.49
N ILE A 38 5.71 -10.60 -2.04
CA ILE A 38 4.85 -9.83 -2.95
C ILE A 38 5.72 -8.91 -3.81
N GLN A 39 6.75 -8.28 -3.23
CA GLN A 39 7.69 -7.46 -3.98
C GLN A 39 8.47 -8.28 -5.02
N ASP A 40 8.91 -9.49 -4.68
CA ASP A 40 9.58 -10.41 -5.59
C ASP A 40 8.65 -10.83 -6.73
N ALA A 41 7.38 -11.13 -6.43
CA ALA A 41 6.38 -11.42 -7.45
C ALA A 41 6.15 -10.22 -8.38
N LEU A 42 6.16 -8.98 -7.86
CA LEU A 42 6.05 -7.76 -8.66
C LEU A 42 7.22 -7.55 -9.62
N CYS A 43 8.40 -8.07 -9.29
CA CYS A 43 9.57 -8.00 -10.17
C CYS A 43 9.47 -8.97 -11.36
N ILE A 44 8.75 -10.08 -11.21
CA ILE A 44 8.66 -11.16 -12.22
C ILE A 44 7.42 -10.99 -13.10
N VAL A 45 6.30 -10.53 -12.53
CA VAL A 45 5.02 -10.42 -13.23
C VAL A 45 5.07 -9.44 -14.42
N GLU A 46 4.61 -9.89 -15.57
CA GLU A 46 4.59 -9.07 -16.77
C GLU A 46 3.39 -8.11 -16.74
N LEU A 47 3.59 -6.88 -16.31
CA LEU A 47 2.53 -5.85 -16.31
C LEU A 47 2.70 -4.87 -17.47
N SER A 48 1.61 -4.28 -17.95
CA SER A 48 1.65 -3.07 -18.76
C SER A 48 1.99 -1.87 -17.86
N GLY A 49 2.53 -0.79 -18.43
CA GLY A 49 2.85 0.41 -17.64
C GLY A 49 1.63 1.02 -16.93
N ARG A 50 0.42 0.88 -17.50
CA ARG A 50 -0.82 1.33 -16.86
C ARG A 50 -1.19 0.45 -15.66
N GLU A 51 -1.16 -0.88 -15.85
CA GLU A 51 -1.43 -1.84 -14.76
C GLU A 51 -0.44 -1.67 -13.62
N PHE A 52 0.86 -1.51 -13.93
CA PHE A 52 1.88 -1.29 -12.92
C PHE A 52 1.60 -0.05 -12.07
N ARG A 53 1.25 1.09 -12.69
CA ARG A 53 0.90 2.33 -11.98
C ARG A 53 -0.34 2.14 -11.10
N VAL A 54 -1.37 1.49 -11.63
CA VAL A 54 -2.61 1.21 -10.90
C VAL A 54 -2.37 0.28 -9.72
N LEU A 55 -1.60 -0.80 -9.91
CA LEU A 55 -1.26 -1.75 -8.87
C LEU A 55 -0.47 -1.08 -7.73
N ASN A 56 0.54 -0.28 -8.06
CA ASN A 56 1.29 0.51 -7.06
C ASN A 56 0.39 1.50 -6.31
N ALA A 57 -0.58 2.12 -6.98
CA ALA A 57 -1.55 2.97 -6.32
C ALA A 57 -2.43 2.18 -5.34
N ILE A 58 -2.92 1.00 -5.73
CA ILE A 58 -3.69 0.11 -4.85
C ILE A 58 -2.85 -0.30 -3.64
N ILE A 59 -1.60 -0.70 -3.84
CA ILE A 59 -0.67 -1.06 -2.75
C ILE A 59 -0.51 0.12 -1.78
N ARG A 60 -0.27 1.33 -2.29
CA ARG A 60 -0.13 2.53 -1.44
C ARG A 60 -1.42 2.91 -0.70
N LEU A 61 -2.59 2.65 -1.29
CA LEU A 61 -3.90 2.92 -0.68
C LEU A 61 -4.36 1.82 0.29
N THR A 62 -3.71 0.64 0.27
CA THR A 62 -4.03 -0.49 1.16
C THR A 62 -2.94 -0.66 2.22
N TYR A 63 -1.80 -1.23 1.84
CA TYR A 63 -0.66 -1.47 2.73
C TYR A 63 -0.03 -0.19 3.25
N GLY A 64 -0.12 0.91 2.50
CA GLY A 64 0.30 2.23 2.99
C GLY A 64 -0.55 2.76 4.16
N TRP A 65 -1.69 2.12 4.44
CA TRP A 65 -2.54 2.35 5.62
C TRP A 65 -2.58 1.12 6.54
N SER A 66 -1.65 0.18 6.36
CA SER A 66 -1.58 -1.10 7.08
C SER A 66 -2.86 -1.96 6.99
N LYS A 67 -3.59 -1.89 5.86
CA LYS A 67 -4.79 -2.71 5.58
C LYS A 67 -4.53 -3.70 4.44
N LYS A 68 -5.08 -4.92 4.54
CA LYS A 68 -5.02 -5.93 3.46
C LYS A 68 -5.93 -5.59 2.27
N SER A 69 -7.05 -4.95 2.56
CA SER A 69 -8.02 -4.46 1.58
C SER A 69 -8.65 -3.17 2.09
N ASP A 70 -9.00 -2.26 1.19
CA ASP A 70 -9.68 -1.02 1.55
C ASP A 70 -10.79 -0.68 0.56
N ARG A 71 -11.70 0.21 0.97
CA ARG A 71 -12.73 0.77 0.09
C ARG A 71 -12.10 1.81 -0.81
N ILE A 72 -11.85 1.45 -2.07
CA ILE A 72 -11.15 2.29 -3.04
C ILE A 72 -12.02 2.51 -4.27
N ALA A 73 -12.30 3.77 -4.57
CA ALA A 73 -12.99 4.18 -5.80
C ALA A 73 -12.01 4.31 -6.97
N ASN A 74 -12.49 4.07 -8.20
CA ASN A 74 -11.66 4.21 -9.40
C ASN A 74 -11.21 5.68 -9.63
N SER A 75 -12.00 6.66 -9.20
CA SER A 75 -11.63 8.08 -9.21
C SER A 75 -10.39 8.35 -8.35
N LEU A 76 -10.34 7.81 -7.13
CA LEU A 76 -9.18 7.98 -6.24
C LEU A 76 -7.89 7.41 -6.85
N ILE A 77 -7.98 6.26 -7.52
CA ILE A 77 -6.84 5.67 -8.22
C ILE A 77 -6.46 6.54 -9.44
N ALA A 78 -7.43 7.06 -10.17
CA ALA A 78 -7.21 7.95 -11.31
C ALA A 78 -6.47 9.22 -10.88
N ASP A 79 -6.88 9.84 -9.78
CA ASP A 79 -6.22 11.03 -9.21
C ASP A 79 -4.77 10.72 -8.82
N LYS A 80 -4.55 9.57 -8.17
CA LYS A 80 -3.22 9.16 -7.70
C LYS A 80 -2.26 8.75 -8.82
N THR A 81 -2.80 8.23 -9.92
CA THR A 81 -2.02 7.76 -11.07
C THR A 81 -2.03 8.74 -12.24
N THR A 82 -2.76 9.86 -12.15
CA THR A 82 -2.93 10.81 -13.27
C THR A 82 -3.40 10.11 -14.56
N LEU A 83 -4.20 9.04 -14.42
CA LEU A 83 -4.80 8.30 -15.53
C LEU A 83 -6.28 8.64 -15.64
N LYS A 84 -6.84 8.52 -16.84
CA LYS A 84 -8.31 8.63 -17.02
C LYS A 84 -9.00 7.46 -16.31
N VAL A 85 -10.15 7.72 -15.69
CA VAL A 85 -10.96 6.71 -14.96
C VAL A 85 -11.25 5.48 -15.81
N LYS A 86 -11.49 5.65 -17.12
CA LYS A 86 -11.67 4.54 -18.06
C LYS A 86 -10.47 3.58 -18.03
N HIS A 87 -9.25 4.08 -18.23
CA HIS A 87 -8.05 3.26 -18.22
C HIS A 87 -7.74 2.62 -16.87
N VAL A 88 -8.09 3.32 -15.78
CA VAL A 88 -8.01 2.73 -14.45
C VAL A 88 -8.95 1.55 -14.33
N SER A 89 -10.21 1.69 -14.76
CA SER A 89 -11.19 0.60 -14.74
C SER A 89 -10.71 -0.61 -15.53
N GLU A 90 -10.19 -0.39 -16.74
CA GLU A 90 -9.64 -1.44 -17.60
C GLU A 90 -8.45 -2.16 -16.93
N ALA A 91 -7.51 -1.41 -16.37
CA ALA A 91 -6.34 -1.96 -15.70
C ALA A 91 -6.70 -2.72 -14.41
N VAL A 92 -7.64 -2.19 -13.63
CA VAL A 92 -8.16 -2.83 -12.42
C VAL A 92 -8.82 -4.17 -12.76
N LEU A 93 -9.62 -4.23 -13.82
CA LEU A 93 -10.26 -5.46 -14.26
C LEU A 93 -9.23 -6.47 -14.75
N SER A 94 -8.24 -6.04 -15.54
CA SER A 94 -7.15 -6.92 -16.00
C SER A 94 -6.35 -7.51 -14.82
N LEU A 95 -6.03 -6.69 -13.81
CA LEU A 95 -5.35 -7.15 -12.59
C LEU A 95 -6.19 -8.16 -11.79
N ALA A 96 -7.51 -7.99 -11.76
CA ALA A 96 -8.42 -8.92 -11.11
C ALA A 96 -8.53 -10.23 -11.89
N TYR A 97 -8.63 -10.16 -13.22
CA TYR A 97 -8.64 -11.32 -14.11
C TYR A 97 -7.39 -12.18 -13.96
N ARG A 98 -6.23 -11.53 -13.81
CA ARG A 98 -4.94 -12.18 -13.54
C ARG A 98 -4.76 -12.63 -12.10
N ASN A 99 -5.78 -12.43 -11.27
CA ASN A 99 -5.83 -12.82 -9.86
C ASN A 99 -4.67 -12.24 -9.02
N ILE A 100 -4.19 -11.06 -9.42
CA ILE A 100 -3.16 -10.29 -8.71
C ILE A 100 -3.82 -9.47 -7.60
N ILE A 101 -5.03 -8.97 -7.86
CA ILE A 101 -5.85 -8.25 -6.88
C ILE A 101 -7.14 -9.02 -6.61
N ILE A 102 -7.66 -8.84 -5.39
CA ILE A 102 -8.94 -9.38 -4.97
C ILE A 102 -9.96 -8.24 -4.94
N LEU A 103 -11.08 -8.43 -5.64
CA LEU A 103 -12.23 -7.55 -5.57
C LEU A 103 -13.30 -8.20 -4.72
N ARG A 104 -13.76 -7.50 -3.69
CA ARG A 104 -14.90 -7.92 -2.87
C ARG A 104 -15.98 -6.85 -2.93
N ARG A 105 -17.24 -7.27 -2.91
CA ARG A 105 -18.39 -6.37 -2.83
C ARG A 105 -19.17 -6.70 -1.57
N ILE A 106 -19.42 -5.70 -0.74
CA ILE A 106 -20.28 -5.79 0.43
C ILE A 106 -21.40 -4.77 0.19
N GLY A 107 -22.59 -5.27 -0.17
CA GLY A 107 -23.71 -4.44 -0.64
C GLY A 107 -23.35 -3.65 -1.90
N GLN A 108 -23.45 -2.32 -1.83
CA GLN A 108 -23.04 -1.42 -2.94
C GLN A 108 -21.58 -1.00 -2.88
N THR A 109 -20.86 -1.39 -1.82
CA THR A 109 -19.49 -0.94 -1.61
C THR A 109 -18.50 -1.97 -2.14
N ARG A 110 -17.54 -1.50 -2.94
CA ARG A 110 -16.42 -2.29 -3.46
C ARG A 110 -15.16 -2.11 -2.61
N TYR A 111 -14.52 -3.22 -2.32
CA TYR A 111 -13.24 -3.32 -1.64
C TYR A 111 -12.20 -3.91 -2.59
N ILE A 112 -10.98 -3.36 -2.54
CA ILE A 112 -9.84 -3.79 -3.34
C ILE A 112 -8.71 -4.17 -2.39
N GLY A 113 -8.08 -5.32 -2.62
CA GLY A 113 -6.88 -5.77 -1.92
C GLY A 113 -5.92 -6.50 -2.85
N ILE A 114 -4.69 -6.73 -2.38
CA ILE A 114 -3.73 -7.57 -3.10
C ILE A 114 -3.98 -9.04 -2.74
N ASN A 115 -3.94 -9.92 -3.74
CA ASN A 115 -4.01 -11.35 -3.49
C ASN A 115 -2.68 -11.84 -2.91
N THR A 116 -2.69 -12.29 -1.65
CA THR A 116 -1.49 -12.81 -0.98
C THR A 116 -1.13 -14.23 -1.37
N ASN A 117 -2.02 -14.95 -2.08
CA ASN A 117 -1.73 -16.27 -2.62
C ASN A 117 -1.07 -16.11 -4.01
N LEU A 118 0.26 -16.15 -4.02
CA LEU A 118 1.10 -15.87 -5.20
C LEU A 118 1.00 -16.98 -6.26
N ASP A 119 0.78 -18.24 -5.84
CA ASP A 119 0.67 -19.39 -6.76
C ASP A 119 -0.48 -19.25 -7.75
N LYS A 120 -1.50 -18.47 -7.39
CA LYS A 120 -2.67 -18.24 -8.23
C LYS A 120 -2.54 -17.02 -9.15
N TRP A 121 -1.41 -16.31 -9.16
CA TRP A 121 -1.20 -15.16 -10.01
C TRP A 121 -0.91 -15.59 -11.45
N ALA A 122 -1.51 -14.90 -12.42
CA ALA A 122 -1.12 -15.04 -13.82
C ALA A 122 0.09 -14.15 -14.12
N TYR A 123 1.29 -14.73 -14.08
CA TYR A 123 2.56 -14.02 -14.26
C TYR A 123 2.77 -13.52 -15.69
N SER A 124 2.41 -14.32 -16.69
CA SER A 124 2.51 -13.93 -18.10
C SER A 124 1.28 -13.13 -18.55
N LYS A 125 1.47 -12.24 -19.52
CA LYS A 125 0.32 -11.60 -20.17
C LYS A 125 -0.43 -12.63 -21.03
N PRO A 126 -1.77 -12.66 -21.01
CA PRO A 126 -2.52 -13.50 -21.93
C PRO A 126 -2.18 -13.09 -23.37
N HIS A 127 -1.81 -14.06 -24.21
CA HIS A 127 -1.32 -13.86 -25.59
C HIS A 127 -2.44 -13.46 -26.59
N CYS A 128 -3.45 -12.77 -26.10
CA CYS A 128 -4.70 -12.55 -26.80
C CYS A 128 -4.90 -11.04 -26.94
N SER A 129 -4.56 -10.52 -28.11
CA SER A 129 -4.61 -9.10 -28.48
C SER A 129 -6.01 -8.48 -28.36
N LYS A 130 -7.04 -9.31 -28.18
CA LYS A 130 -8.46 -8.94 -28.05
C LYS A 130 -9.15 -9.63 -26.87
N CYS A 131 -8.41 -10.22 -25.92
CA CYS A 131 -9.09 -10.83 -24.77
C CYS A 131 -9.82 -9.72 -24.03
N PRO A 132 -11.11 -9.94 -23.73
CA PRO A 132 -12.05 -8.85 -23.82
C PRO A 132 -11.90 -8.00 -22.57
N VAL A 133 -11.58 -6.73 -22.79
CA VAL A 133 -11.94 -5.66 -21.86
C VAL A 133 -13.48 -5.48 -21.86
N SER A 134 -14.21 -6.18 -22.73
CA SER A 134 -15.67 -6.31 -22.69
C SER A 134 -16.07 -7.57 -21.91
N PHE A 135 -16.12 -7.43 -20.59
CA PHE A 135 -16.88 -8.38 -19.78
C PHE A 135 -18.38 -8.16 -20.06
N PRO A 136 -19.19 -9.22 -20.16
CA PRO A 136 -20.61 -9.08 -19.89
C PRO A 136 -20.74 -8.55 -18.46
N ASP A 137 -21.58 -7.53 -18.24
CA ASP A 137 -21.77 -6.91 -16.91
C ASP A 137 -22.11 -7.95 -15.82
N ASP A 138 -22.66 -9.09 -16.23
CA ASP A 138 -23.05 -10.22 -15.37
C ASP A 138 -21.87 -11.04 -14.81
N GLU A 139 -20.72 -11.12 -15.48
CA GLU A 139 -19.56 -11.90 -14.98
C GLU A 139 -18.68 -11.12 -13.99
N ILE A 140 -18.70 -9.79 -14.06
CA ILE A 140 -18.11 -8.94 -13.01
C ILE A 140 -18.85 -9.18 -11.68
N ALA A 141 -20.12 -9.59 -11.73
CA ALA A 141 -20.91 -9.95 -10.56
C ALA A 141 -20.51 -11.29 -9.93
N THR A 142 -19.88 -12.20 -10.67
CA THR A 142 -19.58 -13.57 -10.20
C THR A 142 -18.18 -13.71 -9.60
N TRP A 143 -17.25 -12.81 -9.95
CA TRP A 143 -15.94 -12.72 -9.30
C TRP A 143 -16.00 -11.98 -7.95
N ILE A 144 -17.22 -11.56 -7.58
CA ILE A 144 -17.61 -11.12 -6.25
C ILE A 144 -17.78 -12.38 -5.41
N ILE A 145 -16.84 -12.60 -4.48
CA ILE A 145 -17.13 -13.49 -3.36
C ILE A 145 -18.21 -12.81 -2.52
N SER A 146 -19.47 -13.14 -2.78
CA SER A 146 -20.61 -12.89 -1.90
C SER A 146 -20.41 -13.79 -0.68
N VAL A 147 -19.59 -13.35 0.28
CA VAL A 147 -19.52 -14.02 1.57
C VAL A 147 -20.85 -13.73 2.29
N PRO A 148 -21.66 -14.74 2.64
CA PRO A 148 -22.81 -14.51 3.51
C PRO A 148 -22.28 -14.11 4.89
N GLU A 149 -22.86 -13.05 5.49
CA GLU A 149 -22.47 -12.49 6.78
C GLU A 149 -22.31 -13.57 7.85
N THR A 150 -21.07 -14.01 8.08
CA THR A 150 -20.74 -14.86 9.22
C THR A 150 -19.51 -14.28 9.91
N ARG A 151 -19.80 -13.31 10.79
CA ARG A 151 -19.05 -12.92 12.00
C ARG A 151 -17.52 -13.04 11.94
N ASP A 152 -16.86 -12.06 11.32
CA ASP A 152 -15.48 -11.72 11.70
C ASP A 152 -15.53 -10.79 12.92
N SER A 153 -15.67 -11.40 14.09
CA SER A 153 -15.41 -10.75 15.38
C SER A 153 -13.97 -10.24 15.40
N TYR A 154 -13.80 -8.92 15.36
CA TYR A 154 -12.53 -8.28 15.71
C TYR A 154 -12.19 -8.63 17.16
N PRO A 155 -11.02 -9.25 17.47
CA PRO A 155 -10.56 -9.25 18.84
C PRO A 155 -10.05 -7.84 19.19
N ARG A 156 -10.87 -7.08 19.93
CA ARG A 156 -10.37 -5.98 20.77
C ARG A 156 -9.38 -6.60 21.76
N LYS A 157 -8.07 -6.48 21.51
CA LYS A 157 -7.09 -6.63 22.60
C LYS A 157 -7.16 -5.38 23.47
N GLY A 158 -7.37 -5.64 24.75
CA GLY A 158 -7.79 -4.68 25.75
C GLY A 158 -6.76 -3.63 26.11
N GLU A 159 -7.29 -2.50 26.53
CA GLU A 159 -6.65 -1.57 27.44
C GLU A 159 -6.22 -2.33 28.71
N ARG A 160 -4.93 -2.28 29.04
CA ARG A 160 -4.50 -2.33 30.44
C ARG A 160 -3.53 -1.19 30.69
N ALA A 161 -3.86 -0.48 31.75
CA ALA A 161 -3.31 0.77 32.22
C ALA A 161 -1.80 0.71 32.50
N SER A 162 -1.17 1.86 32.33
CA SER A 162 0.20 2.22 32.69
C SER A 162 0.54 1.86 34.14
N PRO A 163 1.76 1.36 34.45
CA PRO A 163 2.30 1.43 35.80
C PRO A 163 2.91 2.82 36.03
N LYS A 164 2.44 3.49 37.09
CA LYS A 164 3.02 4.73 37.62
C LYS A 164 4.33 4.43 38.34
N THR A 165 5.34 5.26 38.09
CA THR A 165 6.57 5.37 38.89
C THR A 165 6.27 5.75 40.34
N GLY A 166 6.93 5.09 41.29
CA GLY A 166 6.98 5.49 42.71
C GLY A 166 8.10 4.75 43.45
N ILE A 167 9.13 5.49 43.84
CA ILE A 167 10.30 5.10 44.64
C ILE A 167 9.87 4.93 46.11
N VAL A 168 10.35 3.89 46.85
CA VAL A 168 10.89 3.91 48.24
C VAL A 168 11.56 2.56 48.60
N ILE A 169 12.87 2.64 48.89
CA ILE A 169 13.80 1.96 49.85
C ILE A 169 13.47 0.55 50.43
N PRO A 170 14.47 -0.38 50.49
CA PRO A 170 14.32 -1.72 51.06
C PRO A 170 14.61 -1.77 52.57
N GLU A 171 13.94 -2.67 53.30
CA GLU A 171 14.32 -3.04 54.66
C GLU A 171 14.64 -4.54 54.75
N ASN A 172 15.79 -4.78 55.36
CA ASN A 172 16.54 -6.01 55.51
C ASN A 172 15.80 -7.04 56.40
N ARG A 173 16.01 -8.34 56.14
CA ARG A 173 16.31 -9.38 57.15
C ARG A 173 16.42 -10.77 56.52
N ASP A 174 17.67 -11.23 56.48
CA ASP A 174 18.14 -12.54 56.96
C ASP A 174 17.32 -13.79 56.60
N SER A 175 17.88 -14.65 55.74
CA SER A 175 18.42 -15.95 56.21
C SER A 175 19.02 -16.80 55.08
N VAL A 176 20.33 -17.02 55.19
CA VAL A 176 21.05 -18.30 54.97
C VAL A 176 21.14 -18.85 53.54
N LEU A 177 22.30 -18.64 52.92
CA LEU A 177 22.94 -19.60 52.00
C LEU A 177 23.48 -20.80 52.83
N PRO A 178 23.63 -21.99 52.24
CA PRO A 178 24.97 -22.31 51.73
C PRO A 178 25.04 -23.11 50.41
N HIS A 179 26.05 -22.73 49.63
CA HIS A 179 27.04 -23.55 48.89
C HIS A 179 26.68 -24.44 47.67
N SER A 180 27.33 -24.05 46.55
CA SER A 180 28.08 -24.87 45.56
C SER A 180 27.27 -25.83 44.67
N ALA A 181 27.60 -26.08 43.40
CA ALA A 181 28.88 -26.02 42.71
C ALA A 181 28.69 -25.81 41.20
N ILE A 182 29.65 -25.13 40.59
CA ILE A 182 29.95 -25.16 39.16
C ILE A 182 30.66 -26.50 38.86
N PRO A 183 30.43 -27.10 37.68
CA PRO A 183 31.60 -27.51 36.91
C PRO A 183 31.57 -26.95 35.49
N GLU A 184 32.66 -26.25 35.23
CA GLU A 184 33.31 -25.99 33.96
C GLU A 184 33.64 -27.32 33.26
N ASN A 185 33.55 -27.34 31.93
CA ASN A 185 34.19 -28.25 30.95
C ASN A 185 33.30 -28.19 29.68
N GLY A 186 33.76 -27.90 28.47
CA GLY A 186 35.10 -27.82 27.91
C GLY A 186 34.91 -27.99 26.39
N ASP A 187 35.68 -27.24 25.60
CA ASP A 187 35.64 -27.23 24.13
C ASP A 187 35.91 -28.61 23.49
N SER A 188 35.52 -28.73 22.20
CA SER A 188 35.91 -29.69 21.12
C SER A 188 34.65 -30.27 20.46
N TYR A 189 34.33 -30.08 19.17
CA TYR A 189 35.13 -30.15 17.93
C TYR A 189 34.58 -29.19 16.87
#